data_AF-A0A0K8T2C8-F1
#
_entry.id   AF-A0A0K8T2C8-F1
#
_cell.length_a   1.000
_cell.length_b   1.000
_cell.length_c   1.000
_cell.angle_alpha   90.00
_cell.angle_beta   90.00
_cell.angle_gamma   90.00
#
_symmetry.space_group_name_H-M   'P 1'
#
loop_
_entity.id
_entity.type
_entity.pdbx_description
1 polymer ?
#
loop_
_entity_poly.entity_id
_entity_poly.type
_entity_poly.pdbx_seq_one_letter_code
_entity_poly.pdbx_strand_id
1 'polypeptide(L)'
;MNYLYEIFCTTATLYFAGNPYTIQIIPKGDCSYCCPMYPEKDITLHLSTKINNIHEHKLFKSWGEDYYIRNNKPIVIYIHGFSEQASGPNPQTIKKAYMHRGDENLILVDWSTLAALPWYDHAVQN
;
A
#
# COMPACT_ATOMS: atom_id res chain seq x y z
N MET A 1 -20.02 11.07 -15.07
CA MET A 1 -19.69 11.23 -13.63
C MET A 1 -19.15 12.64 -13.43
N ASN A 2 -19.53 13.30 -12.33
CA ASN A 2 -19.25 14.71 -12.08
C ASN A 2 -17.78 14.87 -11.68
N TYR A 3 -17.01 15.74 -12.36
CA TYR A 3 -15.55 15.92 -12.15
C TYR A 3 -15.17 16.20 -10.68
N LEU A 4 -16.07 16.88 -9.95
CA LEU A 4 -15.92 17.14 -8.52
C LEU A 4 -15.88 15.86 -7.67
N TYR A 5 -16.63 14.82 -8.06
CA TYR A 5 -16.67 13.55 -7.33
C TYR A 5 -15.33 12.81 -7.43
N GLU A 6 -14.67 12.84 -8.59
CA GLU A 6 -13.34 12.23 -8.76
C GLU A 6 -12.27 12.94 -7.91
N ILE A 7 -12.35 14.27 -7.80
CA ILE A 7 -11.44 15.05 -6.95
C ILE A 7 -11.60 14.66 -5.48
N PHE A 8 -12.84 14.54 -4.98
CA PHE A 8 -13.07 14.19 -3.58
C PHE A 8 -12.71 12.74 -3.24
N CYS A 9 -12.72 11.86 -4.24
CA CYS A 9 -12.29 10.46 -4.12
C CYS A 9 -10.80 10.23 -4.33
N THR A 10 -10.02 11.29 -4.53
CA THR A 10 -8.56 11.20 -4.67
C THR A 10 -7.89 11.39 -3.32
N THR A 11 -6.84 10.62 -3.07
CA THR A 11 -6.02 10.76 -1.86
C THR A 11 -4.91 11.79 -2.05
N ALA A 12 -4.50 12.44 -0.96
CA ALA A 12 -3.29 13.25 -0.91
C ALA A 12 -2.37 12.77 0.21
N THR A 13 -1.08 13.10 0.10
CA THR A 13 -0.09 12.84 1.14
C THR A 13 0.13 14.10 1.98
N LEU A 14 -0.22 14.03 3.26
CA LEU A 14 0.12 15.02 4.27
C LEU A 14 1.46 14.64 4.91
N TYR A 15 2.41 15.57 4.96
CA TYR A 15 3.65 15.37 5.69
C TYR A 15 3.53 16.00 7.09
N PHE A 16 3.66 15.18 8.13
CA PHE A 16 3.69 15.63 9.53
C PHE A 16 4.96 15.13 10.20
N ALA A 17 5.76 16.06 10.74
CA ALA A 17 7.08 15.77 11.30
C ALA A 17 8.00 14.95 10.37
N GLY A 18 7.90 15.17 9.05
CA GLY A 18 8.67 14.44 8.03
C GLY A 18 8.11 13.06 7.68
N ASN A 19 7.05 12.59 8.34
CA ASN A 19 6.39 11.33 8.03
C ASN A 19 5.22 11.56 7.07
N PRO A 20 5.05 10.70 6.06
CA PRO A 20 3.99 10.86 5.08
C PRO A 20 2.73 10.10 5.58
N TYR A 21 1.58 10.77 5.55
CA TYR A 21 0.27 10.22 5.91
C TYR A 21 -0.73 10.40 4.77
N THR A 22 -1.60 9.44 4.54
CA THR A 22 -2.65 9.54 3.52
C THR A 22 -3.90 10.20 4.09
N ILE A 23 -4.41 11.19 3.38
CA ILE A 23 -5.65 11.92 3.69
C ILE A 23 -6.63 11.80 2.51
N GLN A 24 -7.93 11.81 2.80
CA GLN A 24 -8.99 11.85 1.78
C GLN A 24 -10.19 12.66 2.27
N ILE A 25 -10.89 13.33 1.34
CA ILE A 25 -12.05 14.16 1.66
C ILE A 25 -13.29 13.31 1.88
N ILE A 26 -13.53 12.32 1.03
CA ILE A 26 -14.61 11.34 1.18
C ILE A 26 -13.98 9.95 1.35
N PRO A 27 -14.44 9.13 2.30
CA PRO A 27 -13.89 7.80 2.50
C PRO A 27 -14.25 6.86 1.36
N LYS A 28 -13.37 5.88 1.12
CA LYS A 28 -13.70 4.67 0.38
C LYS A 28 -14.35 3.64 1.30
N GLY A 29 -15.37 2.94 0.78
CA GLY A 29 -16.02 1.84 1.49
C GLY A 29 -17.44 1.57 1.00
N ASP A 30 -18.08 0.57 1.62
CA ASP A 30 -19.48 0.21 1.33
C ASP A 30 -20.44 1.08 2.16
N CYS A 31 -20.67 2.31 1.71
CA CYS A 31 -21.56 3.25 2.38
C CYS A 31 -22.30 4.20 1.43
N SER A 32 -23.40 4.79 1.90
CA SER A 32 -24.09 5.85 1.16
C SER A 32 -23.20 7.08 1.07
N TYR A 33 -22.93 7.54 -0.16
CA TYR A 33 -22.04 8.67 -0.48
C TYR A 33 -20.53 8.44 -0.29
N CYS A 34 -20.10 7.21 -0.01
CA CYS A 34 -18.69 6.83 -0.06
C CYS A 34 -18.16 6.84 -1.52
N CYS A 35 -16.84 6.92 -1.64
CA CYS A 35 -16.14 6.61 -2.87
C CYS A 35 -16.12 5.10 -3.09
N PRO A 36 -16.29 4.62 -4.33
CA PRO A 36 -16.23 3.20 -4.61
C PRO A 36 -14.84 2.63 -4.31
N MET A 37 -14.84 1.43 -3.75
CA MET A 37 -13.64 0.63 -3.53
C MET A 37 -13.42 -0.32 -4.70
N TYR A 38 -12.20 -0.34 -5.21
CA TYR A 38 -11.72 -1.19 -6.28
C TYR A 38 -10.40 -1.80 -5.84
N PRO A 39 -10.38 -3.04 -5.29
CA PRO A 39 -9.16 -3.66 -4.76
C PRO A 39 -7.98 -3.65 -5.74
N GLU A 40 -8.24 -3.78 -7.04
CA GLU A 40 -7.25 -3.73 -8.13
C GLU A 40 -6.67 -2.33 -8.42
N LYS A 41 -7.22 -1.28 -7.80
CA LYS A 41 -6.71 0.10 -7.89
C LYS A 41 -6.22 0.61 -6.54
N ASP A 42 -6.88 0.17 -5.49
CA ASP A 42 -6.77 0.70 -4.14
C ASP A 42 -5.73 -0.05 -3.30
N ILE A 43 -5.35 -1.26 -3.72
CA ILE A 43 -4.31 -2.08 -3.10
C ILE A 43 -3.15 -2.24 -4.08
N THR A 44 -1.94 -1.85 -3.67
CA THR A 44 -0.71 -2.06 -4.42
C THR A 44 0.20 -3.02 -3.67
N LEU A 45 0.70 -4.06 -4.36
CA LEU A 45 1.68 -4.99 -3.82
C LEU A 45 3.08 -4.59 -4.25
N HIS A 46 3.96 -4.39 -3.27
CA HIS A 46 5.36 -4.04 -3.47
C HIS A 46 6.23 -5.26 -3.21
N LEU A 47 6.56 -6.02 -4.25
CA LEU A 47 7.47 -7.15 -4.12
C LEU A 47 8.91 -6.66 -4.08
N SER A 48 9.67 -7.17 -3.12
CA SER A 48 11.11 -6.97 -3.02
C SER A 48 11.79 -8.32 -2.83
N THR A 49 12.76 -8.62 -3.70
CA THR A 49 13.59 -9.81 -3.62
C THR A 49 15.06 -9.41 -3.73
N LYS A 50 15.94 -10.22 -3.14
CA LYS A 50 17.40 -10.08 -3.30
C LYS A 50 17.91 -11.21 -4.16
N ILE A 51 18.44 -10.88 -5.34
CA ILE A 51 19.00 -11.85 -6.29
C ILE A 51 20.43 -11.42 -6.59
N ASN A 52 21.43 -12.24 -6.24
CA ASN A 52 22.83 -11.95 -6.54
C ASN A 52 23.30 -10.53 -6.12
N ASN A 53 22.87 -10.06 -4.94
CA ASN A 53 23.10 -8.70 -4.41
C ASN A 53 22.42 -7.54 -5.14
N ILE A 54 21.54 -7.83 -6.10
CA ILE A 54 20.68 -6.85 -6.75
C ILE A 54 19.33 -6.84 -6.02
N HIS A 55 18.86 -5.66 -5.66
CA HIS A 55 17.52 -5.45 -5.11
C HIS A 55 16.55 -5.26 -6.28
N GLU A 56 15.71 -6.25 -6.51
CA GLU A 56 14.59 -6.11 -7.45
C GLU A 56 13.39 -5.57 -6.67
N HIS A 57 12.77 -4.50 -7.17
CA HIS A 57 11.55 -3.94 -6.62
C HIS A 57 10.52 -3.81 -7.72
N LYS A 58 9.36 -4.43 -7.54
CA LYS A 58 8.24 -4.37 -8.49
C LYS A 58 6.99 -3.88 -7.79
N LEU A 59 6.25 -3.04 -8.49
CA LEU A 59 4.96 -2.50 -8.08
C LEU A 59 3.88 -3.22 -8.87
N PHE A 60 2.92 -3.81 -8.19
CA PHE A 60 1.81 -4.51 -8.81
C PHE A 60 0.50 -3.88 -8.36
N LYS A 61 -0.30 -3.45 -9.33
CA LYS A 61 -1.66 -2.98 -9.09
C LYS A 61 -2.70 -4.01 -9.57
N SER A 62 -2.35 -4.84 -10.55
CA SER A 62 -3.28 -5.81 -11.14
C SER A 62 -2.86 -7.26 -10.90
N TRP A 63 -3.86 -8.12 -10.74
CA TRP A 63 -3.70 -9.57 -10.77
C TRP A 63 -3.30 -10.03 -12.18
N GLY A 64 -2.28 -10.89 -12.30
CA GLY A 64 -1.91 -11.55 -13.57
C GLY A 64 -0.60 -11.11 -14.24
N GLU A 65 0.20 -10.20 -13.64
CA GLU A 65 1.54 -9.89 -14.15
C GLU A 65 2.58 -10.96 -13.75
N ASP A 66 3.59 -11.18 -14.60
CA ASP A 66 4.66 -12.15 -14.37
C ASP A 66 5.47 -11.81 -13.12
N TYR A 67 5.39 -12.70 -12.13
CA TYR A 67 6.02 -12.55 -10.83
C TYR A 67 7.40 -13.22 -10.82
N TYR A 68 8.43 -12.50 -10.39
CA TYR A 68 9.69 -13.12 -10.01
C TYR A 68 9.69 -13.40 -8.50
N ILE A 69 8.88 -14.38 -8.10
CA ILE A 69 8.91 -14.94 -6.75
C ILE A 69 9.91 -16.08 -6.76
N ARG A 70 10.83 -16.07 -5.79
CA ARG A 70 11.74 -17.21 -5.59
C ARG A 70 10.95 -18.33 -4.93
N ASN A 71 10.52 -19.32 -5.73
CA ASN A 71 9.65 -20.44 -5.28
C ASN A 71 10.24 -21.28 -4.14
N ASN A 72 11.56 -21.25 -3.93
CA ASN A 72 12.26 -21.97 -2.88
C ASN A 72 12.56 -21.13 -1.63
N LYS A 73 11.98 -19.93 -1.52
CA LYS A 73 12.23 -18.99 -0.43
C LYS A 73 10.90 -18.59 0.24
N PRO A 74 10.88 -18.40 1.56
CA PRO A 74 9.68 -17.99 2.28
C PRO A 74 9.18 -16.62 1.81
N ILE A 75 7.87 -16.43 1.90
CA ILE A 75 7.21 -15.15 1.63
C ILE A 75 6.91 -14.47 2.97
N VAL A 76 7.20 -13.18 3.04
CA VAL A 76 6.86 -12.32 4.18
C VAL A 76 5.93 -11.24 3.66
N ILE A 77 4.77 -11.09 4.30
CA ILE A 77 3.79 -10.06 3.97
C ILE A 77 3.78 -9.06 5.10
N TYR A 78 4.01 -7.79 4.78
CA TYR A 78 3.91 -6.67 5.72
C TYR A 78 2.80 -5.74 5.25
N ILE A 79 1.83 -5.51 6.14
CA ILE A 79 0.69 -4.61 5.91
C ILE A 79 0.86 -3.45 6.89
N HIS A 80 0.92 -2.22 6.37
CA HIS A 80 1.07 -1.03 7.20
C HIS A 80 -0.23 -0.69 7.93
N GLY A 81 -0.16 0.19 8.93
CA GLY A 81 -1.32 0.58 9.74
C GLY A 81 -2.18 1.69 9.10
N PHE A 82 -3.13 2.18 9.91
CA PHE A 82 -3.99 3.30 9.55
C PHE A 82 -3.17 4.55 9.17
N SER A 83 -3.58 5.22 8.09
CA SER A 83 -2.99 6.45 7.51
C SER A 83 -1.56 6.33 6.98
N GLU A 84 -0.89 5.21 7.19
CA GLU A 84 0.45 4.96 6.68
C GLU A 84 0.44 4.67 5.18
N GLN A 85 1.63 4.63 4.58
CA GLN A 85 1.88 4.33 3.17
C GLN A 85 3.03 3.35 3.07
N ALA A 86 3.12 2.56 2.00
CA ALA A 86 4.28 1.66 1.81
C ALA A 86 5.60 2.42 1.64
N SER A 87 5.56 3.69 1.23
CA SER A 87 6.71 4.60 1.18
C SER A 87 7.12 5.16 2.56
N GLY A 88 6.30 4.96 3.59
CA GLY A 88 6.53 5.48 4.93
C GLY A 88 7.66 4.79 5.71
N PRO A 89 8.13 5.40 6.81
CA PRO A 89 9.29 4.92 7.57
C PRO A 89 9.17 3.47 8.04
N ASN A 90 7.99 3.05 8.50
CA ASN A 90 7.75 1.72 9.06
C ASN A 90 7.92 0.63 7.98
N PRO A 91 7.14 0.61 6.88
CA PRO A 91 7.36 -0.36 5.80
C PRO A 91 8.75 -0.29 5.18
N GLN A 92 9.37 0.90 5.06
CA GLN A 92 10.74 1.00 4.55
C GLN A 92 11.79 0.43 5.50
N THR A 93 11.59 0.53 6.82
CA THR A 93 12.47 -0.09 7.83
C THR A 93 12.39 -1.61 7.75
N ILE A 94 11.18 -2.15 7.64
CA ILE A 94 10.95 -3.59 7.44
C ILE A 94 11.60 -4.05 6.13
N LYS A 95 11.37 -3.33 5.03
CA LYS A 95 12.02 -3.62 3.74
C LYS A 95 13.54 -3.68 3.86
N LYS A 96 14.17 -2.70 4.49
CA LYS A 96 15.63 -2.70 4.70
C LYS A 96 16.09 -3.90 5.50
N ALA A 97 15.40 -4.27 6.59
CA ALA A 97 15.76 -5.41 7.42
C ALA A 97 15.73 -6.74 6.65
N TYR A 98 14.64 -7.01 5.91
CA TYR A 98 14.50 -8.23 5.12
C TYR A 98 15.39 -8.24 3.88
N MET A 99 15.63 -7.09 3.24
CA MET A 99 16.58 -6.98 2.12
C MET A 99 18.03 -7.13 2.57
N HIS A 100 18.36 -6.75 3.81
CA HIS A 100 19.66 -7.04 4.41
C HIS A 100 19.84 -8.55 4.61
N ARG A 101 18.83 -9.23 5.18
CA ARG A 101 18.81 -10.68 5.39
C ARG A 101 18.87 -11.48 4.07
N GLY A 102 18.03 -11.13 3.08
CA GLY A 102 18.13 -11.60 1.70
C GLY A 102 17.54 -12.99 1.39
N ASP A 103 16.92 -13.65 2.35
CA ASP A 103 16.44 -15.04 2.20
C ASP A 103 14.93 -15.15 1.94
N GLU A 104 14.23 -14.02 1.80
CA GLU A 104 12.78 -13.98 1.65
C GLU A 104 12.34 -13.29 0.36
N ASN A 105 11.10 -13.55 -0.04
CA ASN A 105 10.33 -12.66 -0.89
C ASN A 105 9.53 -11.75 0.05
N LEU A 106 9.78 -10.45 0.04
CA LEU A 106 9.01 -9.50 0.85
C LEU A 106 7.93 -8.84 0.01
N ILE A 107 6.69 -8.85 0.49
CA ILE A 107 5.57 -8.12 -0.10
C ILE A 107 5.15 -7.07 0.92
N LEU A 108 5.31 -5.78 0.58
CA LEU A 108 4.61 -4.71 1.30
C LEU A 108 3.26 -4.50 0.65
N VAL A 109 2.20 -4.47 1.44
CA VAL A 109 0.85 -4.16 0.98
C VAL A 109 0.59 -2.69 1.24
N ASP A 110 0.45 -1.90 0.18
CA ASP A 110 -0.04 -0.53 0.26
C ASP A 110 -1.55 -0.52 0.06
N TRP A 111 -2.27 -0.23 1.14
CA TRP A 111 -3.73 -0.09 1.15
C TRP A 111 -4.12 1.31 1.64
N SER A 112 -3.20 2.27 1.51
CA SER A 112 -3.31 3.60 2.11
C SER A 112 -4.55 4.38 1.68
N THR A 113 -5.09 4.09 0.49
CA THR A 113 -6.35 4.69 0.00
C THR A 113 -7.58 4.24 0.78
N LEU A 114 -7.56 3.03 1.34
CA LEU A 114 -8.64 2.46 2.14
C LEU A 114 -8.49 2.80 3.64
N ALA A 115 -7.32 3.30 4.02
CA ALA A 115 -6.94 3.59 5.41
C ALA A 115 -6.65 5.07 5.68
N ALA A 116 -7.16 5.98 4.86
CA ALA A 116 -6.79 7.39 4.92
C ALA A 116 -7.50 8.17 6.03
N LEU A 117 -6.80 9.18 6.57
CA LEU A 117 -7.36 10.12 7.55
C LEU A 117 -8.51 10.96 6.96
N PRO A 118 -9.45 11.42 7.81
CA PRO A 118 -9.61 11.08 9.23
C PRO A 118 -10.45 9.81 9.48
N TRP A 119 -10.68 8.98 8.46
CA TRP A 119 -11.75 8.00 8.41
C TRP A 119 -11.39 6.64 9.06
N TYR A 120 -11.04 6.65 10.34
CA TYR A 120 -10.67 5.43 11.05
C TYR A 120 -11.79 4.37 11.04
N ASP A 121 -13.03 4.78 11.29
CA ASP A 121 -14.17 3.86 11.31
C ASP A 121 -14.38 3.15 9.96
N HIS A 122 -14.11 3.83 8.84
CA HIS A 122 -14.21 3.24 7.50
C HIS A 122 -13.01 2.32 7.23
N ALA A 123 -11.82 2.70 7.68
CA ALA A 123 -10.62 1.86 7.58
C ALA A 123 -10.77 0.52 8.32
N VAL A 124 -11.54 0.48 9.41
CA VAL A 124 -11.87 -0.75 10.15
C VAL A 124 -12.88 -1.63 9.40
N GLN A 125 -13.74 -1.02 8.59
CA GLN A 125 -14.82 -1.72 7.85
C GLN A 125 -14.38 -2.28 6.49
N ASN A 126 -13.34 -1.70 5.89
CA ASN A 126 -12.74 -2.14 4.62
C ASN A 126 -11.95 -3.43 4.79
#